data_AF-A0A3D4WBX7-F1
#
_entry.id   AF-A0A3D4WBX7-F1
#
_cell.length_a   1.000
_cell.length_b   1.000
_cell.length_c   1.000
_cell.angle_alpha   90.00
_cell.angle_beta   90.00
_cell.angle_gamma   90.00
#
_symmetry.space_group_name_H-M   'P 1'
#
loop_
_entity.id
_entity.type
_entity.pdbx_description
1 polymer ?
#
loop_
_entity_poly.entity_id
_entity_poly.type
_entity_poly.pdbx_seq_one_letter_code
_entity_poly.pdbx_strand_id
1 'polypeptide(L)' 'AIDSGKVTGAALDVLEYEKLSFENLDSAGLPEDFRRLIRCDKVILSPHIAGWTHESNEKMARVLIGKIRNLYGI' A
#
# COMPACT_ATOMS: atom_id res chain seq x y z
N ALA A 1 -4.85 -6.36 19.44
CA ALA A 1 -4.71 -4.95 19.88
C ALA A 1 -5.97 -4.14 19.58
N ILE A 2 -6.49 -4.19 18.34
CA ILE A 2 -7.79 -3.59 17.99
C ILE A 2 -8.94 -4.26 18.76
N ASP A 3 -8.97 -5.60 18.78
CA ASP A 3 -10.02 -6.38 19.46
C ASP A 3 -10.02 -6.15 20.98
N SER A 4 -8.82 -5.99 21.57
CA SER A 4 -8.65 -5.71 22.99
C SER A 4 -8.81 -4.22 23.34
N GLY A 5 -9.17 -3.35 22.38
CA GLY A 5 -9.33 -1.91 22.59
C GLY A 5 -8.06 -1.12 22.85
N LYS A 6 -6.88 -1.75 22.78
CA LYS A 6 -5.58 -1.08 22.96
C LYS A 6 -5.27 -0.13 21.80
N VAL A 7 -5.77 -0.45 20.62
CA VAL A 7 -5.72 0.38 19.41
C VAL A 7 -7.16 0.68 19.01
N THR A 8 -7.50 1.94 18.84
CA THR A 8 -8.88 2.39 18.57
C THR A 8 -9.28 2.21 17.10
N GLY A 9 -8.31 2.20 16.20
CA GLY A 9 -8.46 1.90 14.77
C GLY A 9 -7.11 1.93 14.06
N ALA A 10 -7.09 1.57 12.77
CA ALA A 10 -5.89 1.59 11.95
C ALA A 10 -6.19 2.00 10.50
N ALA A 11 -5.27 2.72 9.88
CA ALA A 11 -5.23 2.93 8.44
C ALA A 11 -3.96 2.26 7.90
N LEU A 12 -4.11 1.25 7.06
CA LEU A 12 -3.01 0.43 6.54
C LEU A 12 -2.90 0.63 5.03
N ASP A 13 -1.82 1.30 4.59
CA ASP A 13 -1.50 1.43 3.16
C ASP A 13 -0.55 0.34 2.67
N VAL A 14 0.23 -0.26 3.57
CA VAL A 14 1.11 -1.39 3.26
C VAL A 14 0.58 -2.64 3.93
N LEU A 15 0.21 -3.64 3.14
CA LEU A 15 -0.40 -4.88 3.61
C LEU A 15 0.62 -6.02 3.59
N GLU A 16 0.59 -6.93 4.57
CA GLU A 16 1.56 -8.04 4.64
C GLU A 16 1.50 -8.96 3.40
N TYR A 17 0.37 -8.98 2.70
CA TYR A 17 0.09 -9.89 1.59
C TYR A 17 0.06 -9.20 0.20
N GLU A 18 0.60 -7.98 0.05
CA GLU A 18 0.59 -7.21 -1.22
C GLU A 18 1.24 -7.89 -2.42
N LYS A 19 2.19 -8.82 -2.18
CA LYS A 19 2.90 -9.52 -3.26
C LYS A 19 2.05 -10.54 -4.00
N LEU A 20 0.91 -10.96 -3.43
CA LEU A 20 -0.14 -11.60 -4.20
C LEU A 20 -0.81 -10.46 -4.96
N SER A 21 -0.46 -10.31 -6.25
CA SER A 21 -1.08 -9.34 -7.17
C SER A 21 -2.52 -9.07 -6.73
N PHE A 22 -2.89 -7.81 -6.50
CA PHE A 22 -4.27 -7.45 -6.13
C PHE A 22 -5.31 -8.04 -7.11
N GLU A 23 -4.88 -8.47 -8.31
CA GLU A 23 -5.68 -9.18 -9.31
C GLU A 23 -5.98 -10.65 -8.97
N ASN A 24 -5.17 -11.29 -8.12
CA ASN A 24 -5.27 -12.72 -7.72
C ASN A 24 -5.70 -12.88 -6.25
N LEU A 25 -6.46 -11.94 -5.70
CA LEU A 25 -7.08 -12.08 -4.38
C LEU A 25 -8.28 -13.02 -4.47
N ASP A 26 -7.99 -14.30 -4.69
CA ASP A 26 -9.01 -15.34 -4.61
C ASP A 26 -9.46 -15.43 -3.15
N SER A 27 -10.71 -15.04 -2.90
CA SER A 27 -11.27 -14.85 -1.55
C SER A 27 -11.18 -16.11 -0.65
N ALA A 28 -10.97 -17.29 -1.24
CA ALA A 28 -10.75 -18.55 -0.54
C ALA A 28 -9.33 -18.71 0.05
N GLY A 29 -8.31 -18.04 -0.51
CA GLY A 29 -6.90 -18.16 -0.12
C GLY A 29 -6.40 -17.12 0.88
N LEU A 30 -7.24 -16.13 1.23
CA LEU A 30 -6.86 -15.06 2.15
C LEU A 30 -6.73 -15.56 3.60
N PRO A 31 -5.62 -15.25 4.30
CA PRO A 31 -5.46 -15.56 5.71
C PRO A 31 -6.58 -14.96 6.57
N GLU A 32 -6.96 -15.67 7.64
CA GLU A 32 -8.07 -15.26 8.50
C GLU A 32 -7.84 -13.88 9.13
N ASP A 33 -6.60 -13.57 9.51
CA ASP A 33 -6.25 -12.26 10.05
C ASP A 33 -6.52 -11.13 9.05
N PHE A 34 -6.19 -11.35 7.77
CA PHE A 34 -6.44 -10.36 6.74
C PHE A 34 -7.92 -10.21 6.42
N ARG A 35 -8.69 -11.32 6.41
CA ARG A 35 -10.15 -11.27 6.31
C ARG A 35 -10.77 -10.48 7.47
N ARG A 36 -10.23 -10.61 8.68
CA ARG A 36 -10.67 -9.84 9.84
C ARG A 36 -10.41 -8.35 9.65
N LEU A 37 -9.24 -7.96 9.15
CA LEU A 37 -8.90 -6.56 8.87
C LEU A 37 -9.83 -5.96 7.80
N ILE A 38 -10.10 -6.68 6.71
CA ILE A 38 -11.03 -6.24 5.65
C ILE A 38 -12.44 -5.98 6.19
N ARG A 39 -12.91 -6.81 7.14
CA ARG A 39 -14.27 -6.74 7.70
C ARG A 39 -14.39 -5.83 8.92
N CYS A 40 -13.31 -5.22 9.39
CA CYS A 40 -13.32 -4.45 10.63
C CYS A 40 -13.67 -2.99 10.35
N ASP A 41 -14.79 -2.49 10.89
CA ASP A 41 -15.22 -1.08 10.75
C ASP A 41 -14.21 -0.06 11.32
N LYS A 42 -13.27 -0.52 12.15
CA LYS A 42 -12.20 0.31 12.75
C LYS A 42 -10.93 0.34 11.90
N VAL A 43 -10.92 -0.31 10.74
CA VAL A 43 -9.76 -0.44 9.86
C VAL A 43 -10.08 0.09 8.47
N ILE A 44 -9.20 0.93 7.95
CA ILE A 44 -9.21 1.39 6.56
C ILE A 44 -7.97 0.83 5.86
N LEU A 45 -8.16 0.27 4.68
CA LEU A 45 -7.08 -0.30 3.86
C LEU A 45 -6.94 0.50 2.58
N SER A 46 -5.71 0.76 2.15
CA SER A 46 -5.40 1.29 0.82
C SER A 46 -4.29 0.46 0.17
N PRO A 47 -4.32 0.28 -1.17
CA PRO A 47 -3.41 -0.65 -1.84
C PRO A 47 -2.07 -0.01 -2.23
N HIS A 48 -1.25 0.38 -1.25
CA HIS A 48 0.07 1.00 -1.47
C HIS A 48 0.03 2.25 -2.37
N ILE A 49 -0.94 3.13 -2.11
CA ILE A 49 -1.22 4.32 -2.92
C ILE A 49 -0.98 5.63 -2.17
N ALA A 50 -0.42 5.61 -0.96
CA ALA A 50 -0.18 6.85 -0.22
C ALA A 50 0.69 7.87 -0.99
N GLY A 51 1.54 7.39 -1.90
CA GLY A 51 2.38 8.24 -2.76
C GLY A 51 1.75 8.67 -4.09
N TRP A 52 0.51 8.27 -4.41
CA TRP A 52 -0.11 8.51 -5.72
C TRP A 52 -0.76 9.88 -5.79
N THR A 53 0.07 10.93 -5.82
CA THR A 53 -0.38 12.30 -6.09
C THR A 53 0.14 12.80 -7.43
N HIS A 54 -0.48 13.86 -7.95
CA HIS A 54 -0.03 14.52 -9.17
C HIS A 54 1.43 15.00 -9.06
N GLU A 55 1.75 15.64 -7.94
CA GLU A 55 3.07 16.19 -7.63
C GLU A 55 4.12 15.09 -7.46
N SER A 56 3.74 13.99 -6.80
CA SER A 56 4.62 12.83 -6.60
C SER A 56 4.96 12.17 -7.93
N ASN A 57 3.97 11.98 -8.81
CA ASN A 57 4.17 11.44 -10.16
C ASN A 57 5.13 12.30 -10.98
N GLU A 58 4.93 13.62 -10.98
CA GLU A 58 5.81 14.56 -11.68
C GLU A 58 7.23 14.54 -11.10
N LYS A 59 7.38 14.57 -9.77
CA LYS A 59 8.67 14.53 -9.09
C LYS A 59 9.42 13.24 -9.37
N MET A 60 8.72 12.11 -9.40
CA MET A 60 9.30 10.81 -9.73
C MET A 60 9.90 10.82 -11.15
N ALA A 61 9.16 11.35 -12.14
CA ALA A 61 9.68 11.50 -13.49
C ALA A 61 10.92 12.41 -13.55
N ARG A 62 10.90 13.56 -12.84
CA ARG A 62 12.04 14.50 -12.76
C ARG A 62 13.28 13.86 -12.12
N VAL A 63 13.10 13.12 -11.03
CA VAL A 63 14.21 12.42 -10.34
C VAL A 63 14.76 11.31 -11.23
N LEU A 64 13.89 10.55 -11.91
CA LEU A 64 14.30 9.47 -12.81
C LEU A 64 15.15 10.00 -13.96
N ILE A 65 14.68 11.04 -14.67
CA ILE A 65 15.45 11.63 -15.77
C ILE A 65 16.76 12.25 -15.27
N GLY A 66 16.76 12.89 -14.09
CA GLY A 66 17.98 13.42 -13.47
C GLY A 66 19.02 12.34 -13.20
N LYS A 67 18.60 11.16 -12.73
CA LYS A 67 19.48 10.01 -12.51
C LYS A 67 20.03 9.44 -13.82
N ILE A 68 19.19 9.30 -14.85
CA ILE A 68 19.61 8.84 -16.18
C ILE A 68 20.63 9.81 -16.78
N ARG A 69 20.35 11.12 -16.72
CA ARG A 69 21.24 12.18 -17.19
C ARG A 69 22.61 12.13 -16.53
N ASN A 70 22.65 12.03 -15.22
CA ASN A 70 23.89 11.89 -14.47
C ASN A 70 24.68 10.63 -14.87
N LEU A 71 24.00 9.49 -15.02
CA LEU A 71 24.64 8.23 -15.38
C LEU A 71 25.28 8.26 -16.78
N TYR A 72 24.67 8.95 -17.74
CA TYR A 72 25.12 8.97 -19.14
C TYR A 72 25.81 10.29 -19.56
N GLY A 73 25.96 11.25 -18.64
CA GLY A 73 26.61 12.54 -18.90
C GLY A 73 25.88 13.43 -19.90
N ILE A 74 24.54 13.35 -19.95
CA ILE A 74 23.66 14.15 -20.83
C ILE A 74 22.77 15.11 -20.04
#